data_AF-A0A352WA51-F1
#
_entry.id   AF-A0A352WA51-F1
#
_cell.length_a   1.000
_cell.length_b   1.000
_cell.length_c   1.000
_cell.angle_alpha   90.00
_cell.angle_beta   90.00
_cell.angle_gamma   90.00
#
_symmetry.space_group_name_H-M   'P 1'
#
loop_
_entity.id
_entity.type
_entity.pdbx_description
1 polymer ?
#
loop_
_entity_poly.entity_id
_entity_poly.type
_entity_poly.pdbx_seq_one_letter_code
_entity_poly.pdbx_strand_id
1 'polypeptide(L)'
;HTANRTEVWMTQPLPEFRPFHDDPASVLQALGLDGSCLDPEKPIEFVSTGLWDLMLPLKNLDCIRKINPDHQALAALNRAQGVVSTHVWTFETTNTNADLGHAAG
;
A
#
# COMPACT_ATOMS: atom_id res chain seq x y z
N HIS A 1 -9.62 -12.94 31.78
CA HIS A 1 -9.09 -14.00 30.90
C HIS A 1 -8.06 -13.40 29.96
N THR A 2 -6.78 -13.40 30.34
CA THR A 2 -5.68 -12.95 29.46
C THR A 2 -5.29 -14.14 28.59
N ALA A 3 -5.60 -14.06 27.29
CA ALA A 3 -5.18 -15.06 26.32
C ALA A 3 -3.65 -15.05 26.19
N ASN A 4 -3.01 -16.22 26.24
CA ASN A 4 -1.59 -16.35 25.95
C ASN A 4 -1.31 -15.96 24.48
N ARG A 5 -0.71 -14.80 24.25
CA ARG A 5 -0.23 -14.36 22.93
C ARG A 5 1.20 -14.90 22.74
N THR A 6 1.40 -15.74 21.73
CA THR A 6 2.74 -16.13 21.28
C THR A 6 3.15 -15.20 20.16
N GLU A 7 4.33 -14.59 20.27
CA GLU A 7 4.87 -13.66 19.27
C GLU A 7 6.00 -14.35 18.50
N VAL A 8 6.00 -14.20 17.17
CA VAL A 8 7.01 -14.76 16.26
C VAL A 8 7.61 -13.61 15.47
N TRP A 9 8.93 -13.59 15.36
CA TRP A 9 9.71 -12.53 14.70
C TRP A 9 10.45 -13.09 13.48
N MET A 10 10.56 -12.28 12.43
CA MET A 10 11.33 -12.61 11.22
C MET A 10 12.11 -11.38 10.76
N THR A 11 13.32 -11.60 10.22
CA THR A 11 14.12 -10.56 9.59
C THR A 11 13.79 -10.47 8.11
N GLN A 12 13.58 -9.25 7.62
CA GLN A 12 13.44 -8.98 6.19
C GLN A 12 14.73 -8.35 5.63
N PRO A 13 15.04 -8.56 4.34
CA PRO A 13 16.04 -7.76 3.62
C PRO A 13 15.83 -6.26 3.77
N LEU A 14 16.89 -5.49 3.56
CA LEU A 14 16.79 -4.03 3.51
C LEU A 14 15.86 -3.60 2.35
N PRO A 15 15.06 -2.54 2.55
CA PRO A 15 14.15 -2.08 1.52
C PRO A 15 14.90 -1.46 0.34
N GLU A 16 14.51 -1.84 -0.86
CA GLU A 16 14.90 -1.22 -2.13
C GLU A 16 13.75 -0.37 -2.68
N PHE A 17 14.08 0.76 -3.30
CA PHE A 17 13.10 1.73 -3.82
C PHE A 17 13.35 2.01 -5.31
N ARG A 18 12.28 2.14 -6.09
CA ARG A 18 12.33 2.69 -7.45
C ARG A 18 11.24 3.72 -7.65
N PRO A 19 11.53 4.85 -8.33
CA PRO A 19 10.55 5.89 -8.58
C PRO A 19 9.43 5.40 -9.52
N PHE A 20 8.21 5.86 -9.25
CA PHE A 20 7.07 5.68 -10.13
C PHE A 20 6.96 6.90 -11.07
N HIS A 21 6.97 6.65 -12.38
CA HIS A 21 6.89 7.70 -13.41
C HIS A 21 5.64 7.61 -14.30
N ASP A 22 4.83 6.57 -14.11
CA ASP A 22 3.63 6.34 -14.92
C ASP A 22 2.46 7.21 -14.42
N ASP A 23 1.37 7.25 -15.18
CA ASP A 23 0.12 7.87 -14.73
C ASP A 23 -0.62 6.95 -13.74
N PRO A 24 -0.85 7.39 -12.48
CA PRO A 24 -1.57 6.58 -11.50
C PRO A 24 -3.06 6.41 -11.83
N ALA A 25 -3.62 7.17 -12.78
CA ALA A 25 -5.03 7.08 -13.15
C ALA A 25 -5.44 5.66 -13.55
N SER A 26 -4.56 4.92 -14.25
CA SER A 26 -4.81 3.54 -14.66
C SER A 26 -4.95 2.59 -13.46
N VAL A 27 -4.08 2.73 -12.46
CA VAL A 27 -4.10 1.94 -11.22
C VAL A 27 -5.31 2.31 -10.37
N LEU A 28 -5.62 3.61 -10.24
CA LEU A 28 -6.80 4.08 -9.53
C LEU A 28 -8.10 3.56 -10.16
N GLN A 29 -8.21 3.63 -11.49
CA GLN A 29 -9.36 3.11 -12.21
C GLN A 29 -9.52 1.60 -11.99
N ALA A 30 -8.41 0.84 -12.03
CA ALA A 30 -8.42 -0.58 -11.72
C ALA A 30 -8.81 -0.88 -10.26
N LEU A 31 -8.66 0.07 -9.34
CA LEU A 31 -9.11 -0.02 -7.95
C LEU A 31 -10.56 0.48 -7.75
N GLY A 32 -11.22 1.00 -8.78
CA GLY A 32 -12.53 1.64 -8.68
C GLY A 32 -12.50 3.02 -8.03
N LEU A 33 -11.34 3.69 -8.06
CA LEU A 33 -11.09 5.01 -7.49
C LEU A 33 -10.81 6.05 -8.58
N ASP A 34 -10.83 7.32 -8.17
CA ASP A 34 -10.40 8.46 -8.98
C ASP A 34 -9.21 9.20 -8.33
N GLY A 35 -8.65 10.17 -9.06
CA GLY A 35 -7.50 10.96 -8.60
C GLY A 35 -7.72 11.72 -7.29
N SER A 36 -8.97 11.96 -6.88
CA SER A 36 -9.27 12.64 -5.61
C SER A 36 -8.92 11.80 -4.40
N CYS A 37 -8.67 10.49 -4.58
CA CYS A 37 -8.30 9.59 -3.51
C CYS A 37 -6.80 9.50 -3.24
N LEU A 38 -5.95 10.01 -4.12
CA LEU A 38 -4.51 10.08 -3.86
C LEU A 38 -4.18 11.08 -2.76
N ASP A 39 -3.19 10.75 -1.94
CA ASP A 39 -2.52 11.72 -1.08
C ASP A 39 -1.42 12.43 -1.90
N PRO A 40 -1.56 13.74 -2.18
CA PRO A 40 -0.57 14.48 -2.98
C PRO A 40 0.73 14.77 -2.21
N GLU A 41 0.75 14.58 -0.89
CA GLU A 41 1.92 14.85 -0.05
C GLU A 41 2.82 13.62 0.15
N LYS A 42 2.47 12.47 -0.45
CA LYS A 42 3.24 11.23 -0.33
C LYS A 42 3.62 10.68 -1.70
N PRO A 43 4.86 10.19 -1.87
CA PRO A 43 5.29 9.67 -3.15
C PRO A 43 4.61 8.32 -3.44
N ILE A 44 4.32 8.09 -4.72
CA ILE A 44 4.01 6.77 -5.25
C ILE A 44 5.36 6.14 -5.61
N GLU A 45 5.66 4.95 -5.09
CA GLU A 45 6.96 4.32 -5.28
C GLU A 45 6.84 2.81 -5.39
N PHE A 46 7.78 2.20 -6.09
CA PHE A 46 7.97 0.76 -6.00
C PHE A 46 8.88 0.47 -4.82
N VAL A 47 8.49 -0.48 -3.97
CA VAL A 47 9.25 -0.88 -2.77
C VAL A 47 9.44 -2.39 -2.76
N SER A 48 10.60 -2.86 -2.33
CA SER A 48 10.85 -4.28 -2.14
C SER A 48 11.65 -4.57 -0.88
N THR A 49 11.17 -5.52 -0.09
CA THR A 49 11.98 -6.23 0.93
C THR A 49 12.20 -7.70 0.52
N GLY A 50 12.27 -7.97 -0.79
CA GLY A 50 12.44 -9.29 -1.40
C GLY A 50 11.48 -9.59 -2.55
N LEU A 51 10.28 -8.98 -2.53
CA LEU A 51 9.33 -8.95 -3.65
C LEU A 51 8.94 -7.50 -3.91
N TRP A 52 8.73 -7.12 -5.18
CA TRP A 52 8.41 -5.74 -5.55
C TRP A 52 6.91 -5.47 -5.46
N ASP A 53 6.53 -4.39 -4.79
CA ASP A 53 5.16 -3.89 -4.70
C ASP A 53 5.10 -2.43 -5.13
N LEU A 54 3.96 -2.01 -5.70
CA LEU A 54 3.63 -0.60 -5.91
C LEU A 54 2.96 -0.04 -4.64
N MET A 55 3.60 0.90 -3.97
CA MET A 55 3.04 1.61 -2.82
C MET A 55 2.18 2.78 -3.29
N LEU A 56 0.88 2.72 -3.03
CA LEU A 56 -0.10 3.73 -3.46
C LEU A 56 -0.72 4.44 -2.24
N PRO A 57 -0.28 5.66 -1.89
CA PRO A 57 -0.84 6.40 -0.77
C PRO A 57 -2.22 6.98 -1.10
N LEU A 58 -3.18 6.71 -0.23
CA LEU A 58 -4.52 7.26 -0.27
C LEU A 58 -4.73 8.26 0.87
N LYS A 59 -5.52 9.29 0.60
CA LYS A 59 -5.72 10.41 1.55
C LYS A 59 -6.38 10.01 2.87
N ASN A 60 -7.26 9.01 2.87
CA ASN A 60 -8.10 8.67 4.02
C ASN A 60 -8.74 7.28 3.93
N LEU A 61 -9.32 6.82 5.05
CA LEU A 61 -10.00 5.54 5.16
C LEU A 61 -11.23 5.44 4.27
N ASP A 62 -11.92 6.55 4.00
CA ASP A 62 -13.08 6.56 3.11
C ASP A 62 -12.70 6.19 1.67
N CYS A 63 -11.50 6.54 1.20
CA CYS A 63 -10.99 6.05 -0.08
C CYS A 63 -10.67 4.56 -0.05
N ILE A 64 -10.07 4.05 1.03
CA ILE A 64 -9.82 2.60 1.18
C ILE A 64 -11.14 1.82 1.14
N ARG A 65 -12.18 2.30 1.84
CA ARG A 65 -13.50 1.66 1.88
C ARG A 65 -14.23 1.61 0.54
N LYS A 66 -13.88 2.50 -0.39
CA LYS A 66 -14.47 2.56 -1.74
C LYS A 66 -13.81 1.60 -2.73
N ILE A 67 -12.67 1.00 -2.38
CA ILE A 67 -11.92 0.11 -3.28
C ILE A 67 -12.81 -1.06 -3.71
N ASN A 68 -12.97 -1.20 -5.03
CA ASN A 68 -13.67 -2.30 -5.66
C ASN A 68 -12.88 -2.73 -6.91
N PRO A 69 -11.87 -3.61 -6.74
CA PRO A 69 -10.83 -3.79 -7.73
C PRO A 69 -11.28 -4.64 -8.92
N ASP A 70 -10.96 -4.20 -10.13
CA ASP A 70 -10.85 -5.06 -11.29
C ASP A 70 -9.54 -5.86 -11.18
N HIS A 71 -9.65 -7.06 -10.62
CA HIS A 71 -8.50 -7.94 -10.42
C HIS A 71 -7.75 -8.30 -11.71
N GLN A 72 -8.43 -8.34 -12.87
CA GLN A 72 -7.77 -8.66 -14.14
C GLN A 72 -6.95 -7.47 -14.63
N ALA A 73 -7.54 -6.27 -14.61
CA ALA A 73 -6.85 -5.04 -14.97
C ALA A 73 -5.66 -4.77 -14.03
N LEU A 74 -5.85 -4.92 -12.71
CA LEU A 74 -4.81 -4.72 -11.72
C LEU A 74 -3.66 -5.73 -11.89
N ALA A 75 -3.97 -7.01 -12.17
CA ALA A 75 -2.94 -8.01 -12.45
C ALA A 75 -2.18 -7.73 -13.76
N ALA A 76 -2.84 -7.18 -14.79
CA ALA A 76 -2.18 -6.78 -16.03
C ALA A 76 -1.22 -5.61 -15.79
N LEU A 77 -1.65 -4.58 -15.06
CA LEU A 77 -0.83 -3.43 -14.67
C LEU A 77 0.38 -3.86 -13.84
N ASN A 78 0.18 -4.67 -12.81
CA ASN A 78 1.25 -5.16 -11.95
C ASN A 78 2.31 -5.94 -12.75
N ARG A 79 1.88 -6.80 -13.68
CA ARG A 79 2.82 -7.51 -14.57
C ARG A 79 3.60 -6.54 -15.48
N ALA A 80 2.92 -5.54 -16.04
CA ALA A 80 3.58 -4.55 -16.90
C ALA A 80 4.62 -3.72 -16.13
N GLN A 81 4.37 -3.45 -14.85
CA GLN A 81 5.25 -2.70 -13.96
C GLN A 81 6.32 -3.58 -13.27
N GLY A 82 6.25 -4.90 -13.45
CA GLY A 82 7.19 -5.84 -12.83
C GLY A 82 7.06 -5.93 -11.31
N VAL A 83 5.83 -5.79 -10.78
CA VAL A 83 5.51 -5.91 -9.35
C VAL A 83 4.56 -7.08 -9.10
N VAL A 84 4.58 -7.63 -7.90
CA VAL A 84 3.69 -8.72 -7.49
C VAL A 84 2.35 -8.21 -6.99
N SER A 85 2.31 -7.03 -6.36
CA SER A 85 1.06 -6.43 -5.90
C SER A 85 1.08 -4.90 -5.89
N THR A 86 -0.10 -4.33 -5.69
CA THR A 86 -0.30 -2.91 -5.37
C THR A 86 -0.75 -2.83 -3.92
N HIS A 87 0.02 -2.13 -3.10
CA HIS A 87 -0.27 -1.93 -1.69
C HIS A 87 -0.86 -0.53 -1.47
N VAL A 88 -2.16 -0.48 -1.23
CA VAL A 88 -2.86 0.77 -0.86
C VAL A 88 -2.73 1.02 0.64
N TRP A 89 -2.46 2.26 1.03
CA TRP A 89 -2.29 2.61 2.45
C TRP A 89 -2.70 4.05 2.73
N THR A 90 -2.95 4.37 4.00
CA THR A 90 -3.21 5.74 4.47
C THR A 90 -2.71 5.87 5.92
N PHE A 91 -2.37 7.09 6.34
CA PHE A 91 -2.00 7.38 7.73
C PHE A 91 -3.21 7.53 8.66
N GLU A 92 -4.43 7.69 8.11
CA GLU A 92 -5.64 7.67 8.94
C GLU A 92 -5.89 6.25 9.47
N THR A 93 -6.09 6.12 10.78
CA THR A 93 -6.29 4.83 11.42
C THR A 93 -7.70 4.69 11.97
N THR A 94 -8.22 3.46 12.01
CA THR A 94 -9.61 3.19 12.41
C THR A 94 -9.88 3.43 13.89
N ASN A 95 -8.83 3.70 14.69
CA ASN A 95 -8.87 4.00 16.11
C ASN A 95 -7.85 5.09 16.42
N THR A 96 -8.20 6.09 17.23
CA THR A 96 -7.32 7.21 17.64
C THR A 96 -6.04 6.81 18.38
N ASN A 97 -5.90 5.54 18.77
CA ASN A 97 -4.72 4.98 19.46
C ASN A 97 -3.88 4.03 18.57
N ALA A 98 -4.17 3.94 17.27
CA ALA A 98 -3.36 3.16 16.35
C ALA A 98 -2.25 4.06 15.80
N ASP A 99 -1.15 4.18 16.54
CA ASP A 99 0.12 4.67 16.01
C ASP A 99 0.86 3.51 15.31
N LEU A 100 1.56 3.84 14.22
CA LEU A 100 2.55 2.94 13.62
C LEU A 100 3.58 2.59 14.70
N GLY A 101 3.70 1.30 15.02
CA GLY A 101 4.53 0.79 16.11
C GLY A 101 5.92 1.42 16.12
N HIS A 102 6.19 2.16 17.19
CA HIS A 102 7.50 2.70 17.53
C HIS A 102 8.47 1.53 17.74
N ALA A 103 9.26 1.19 16.72
CA ALA A 103 10.45 0.38 16.88
C ALA A 103 11.53 1.28 17.51
N ALA A 104 11.52 1.40 18.83
CA ALA A 104 12.68 1.89 19.58
C ALA A 104 13.77 0.81 19.52
N GLY A 105 14.95 1.21 19.04
CA GLY A 105 16.19 0.44 19.15
C GLY A 105 16.79 0.46 20.55
#